data_AF-A0A7J7G207-F1
#
_entry.id   AF-A0A7J7G207-F1
#
_cell.length_a   1.000
_cell.length_b   1.000
_cell.length_c   1.000
_cell.angle_alpha   90.00
_cell.angle_beta   90.00
_cell.angle_gamma   90.00
#
_symmetry.space_group_name_H-M   'P 1'
#
loop_
_entity.id
_entity.type
_entity.pdbx_description
1 polymer ?
#
loop_
_entity_poly.entity_id
_entity_poly.type
_entity_poly.pdbx_seq_one_letter_code
_entity_poly.pdbx_strand_id
1 'polypeptide(L)'
;MEHSTLLNKPLSFIFIISTPASHGTDDDNYTTCHEKTYDCREQIKEIGCPFWGKDRPQFCGVQGFELTSHANENTTIVIEKQAFRVLHIN
;
A
#
# COMPACT_ATOMS: atom_id res chain seq x y z
N MET A 1 -30.02 -4.39 61.40
CA MET A 1 -28.98 -5.43 61.30
C MET A 1 -28.81 -5.68 59.82
N GLU A 2 -27.83 -4.99 59.25
CA GLU A 2 -27.63 -4.83 57.81
C GLU A 2 -27.31 -6.20 57.20
N HIS A 3 -28.23 -6.75 56.42
CA HIS A 3 -28.04 -8.03 55.74
C HIS A 3 -27.05 -7.79 54.60
N SER A 4 -25.77 -8.06 54.86
CA SER A 4 -24.67 -7.92 53.91
C SER A 4 -24.91 -8.85 52.73
N THR A 5 -25.50 -8.33 51.65
CA THR A 5 -25.49 -8.98 50.35
C THR A 5 -24.04 -8.95 49.88
N LEU A 6 -23.34 -10.07 50.09
CA LEU A 6 -22.06 -10.35 49.45
C LEU A 6 -22.31 -10.40 47.94
N LEU A 7 -22.30 -9.21 47.34
CA LEU A 7 -22.40 -8.96 45.92
C LEU A 7 -21.28 -9.76 45.27
N ASN A 8 -21.63 -10.89 44.65
CA ASN A 8 -20.73 -11.54 43.73
C ASN A 8 -20.39 -10.45 42.68
N LYS A 9 -19.14 -10.00 42.68
CA LYS A 9 -18.63 -9.16 41.61
C LYS A 9 -17.90 -10.13 40.69
N PRO A 10 -18.38 -10.36 39.46
CA PRO A 10 -17.56 -11.08 38.50
C PRO A 10 -16.29 -10.28 38.33
N LEU A 11 -15.16 -10.88 38.70
CA LEU A 11 -13.84 -10.30 38.51
C LEU A 11 -13.65 -10.19 37.00
N SER A 12 -13.96 -9.01 36.45
CA SER A 12 -13.86 -8.72 35.02
C SER A 12 -12.39 -8.78 34.62
N PHE A 13 -11.95 -9.94 34.15
CA PHE A 13 -10.64 -10.12 33.55
C PHE A 13 -10.68 -9.48 32.15
N ILE A 14 -10.27 -8.21 32.08
CA ILE A 14 -9.95 -7.56 30.82
C ILE A 14 -8.65 -8.20 30.32
N PHE A 15 -8.78 -9.17 29.40
CA PHE A 15 -7.63 -9.66 28.65
C PHE A 15 -7.19 -8.58 27.67
N ILE A 16 -6.14 -7.84 28.02
CA ILE A 16 -5.45 -6.98 27.05
C ILE A 16 -4.73 -7.92 26.09
N ILE A 17 -5.32 -8.17 24.93
CA ILE A 17 -4.65 -8.86 23.84
C ILE A 17 -3.56 -7.92 23.34
N SER A 18 -2.34 -8.05 23.86
CA SER A 18 -1.18 -7.35 23.30
C SER A 18 -0.82 -8.03 21.99
N THR A 19 -1.31 -7.53 20.86
CA THR A 19 -0.73 -7.91 19.57
C THR A 19 0.69 -7.39 19.56
N PRO A 20 1.70 -8.21 19.23
CA PRO A 20 3.03 -7.68 18.99
C PRO A 20 2.92 -6.58 17.93
N ALA A 21 3.41 -5.39 18.28
CA ALA A 21 3.57 -4.34 17.28
C ALA A 21 4.59 -4.90 16.28
N SER A 22 4.10 -5.30 15.11
CA SER A 22 4.95 -5.66 13.99
C SER A 22 5.58 -4.38 13.48
N HIS A 23 6.69 -3.99 14.10
CA HIS A 23 7.60 -3.05 13.49
C HIS A 23 8.32 -3.82 12.40
N GLY A 24 7.84 -3.69 11.16
CA GLY A 24 8.72 -3.92 10.04
C GLY A 24 9.92 -3.00 10.27
N THR A 25 11.12 -3.55 10.27
CA THR A 25 12.31 -2.72 10.08
C THR A 25 12.04 -1.87 8.84
N ASP A 26 12.36 -0.57 8.90
CA ASP A 26 12.40 0.28 7.72
C ASP A 26 13.42 -0.36 6.78
N ASP A 27 12.95 -1.27 5.94
CA ASP A 27 13.73 -1.87 4.88
C ASP A 27 14.01 -0.70 3.92
N ASP A 28 15.27 -0.53 3.53
CA ASP A 28 15.67 0.48 2.54
C ASP A 28 14.78 0.39 1.29
N ASN A 29 14.29 -0.82 0.96
CA ASN A 29 13.31 -1.04 -0.09
C ASN A 29 11.96 -0.37 0.20
N TYR A 30 11.41 -0.52 1.40
CA TYR A 30 10.13 0.09 1.78
C TYR A 30 10.21 1.62 1.71
N THR A 31 11.25 2.20 2.31
CA THR A 31 11.48 3.66 2.28
C THR A 31 11.64 4.15 0.84
N THR A 32 12.43 3.44 0.03
CA THR A 32 12.59 3.74 -1.40
C THR A 32 11.25 3.72 -2.15
N CYS A 33 10.40 2.73 -1.89
CA CYS A 33 9.13 2.57 -2.60
C CYS A 33 8.04 3.53 -2.13
N HIS A 34 8.12 3.98 -0.88
CA HIS A 34 7.23 4.97 -0.30
C HIS A 34 7.54 6.37 -0.84
N GLU A 35 8.83 6.73 -0.92
CA GLU A 35 9.26 8.05 -1.38
C GLU A 35 9.23 8.21 -2.90
N LYS A 36 9.40 7.13 -3.67
CA LYS A 36 9.41 7.18 -5.14
C LYS A 36 8.01 7.03 -5.73
N THR A 37 7.41 8.15 -6.07
CA THR A 37 6.37 8.26 -7.09
C THR A 37 6.96 8.81 -8.40
N TYR A 38 6.25 8.68 -9.51
CA TYR A 38 6.69 9.23 -10.78
C TYR A 38 5.53 9.69 -11.66
N ASP A 39 5.87 10.56 -12.62
CA ASP A 39 4.91 11.11 -13.58
C ASP A 39 5.23 10.60 -14.99
N CYS A 40 4.16 10.34 -15.74
CA CYS A 40 4.23 9.91 -17.14
C CYS A 40 3.79 11.00 -18.11
N ARG A 41 2.83 11.84 -17.70
CA ARG A 41 2.28 13.00 -18.45
C ARG A 41 1.73 14.03 -17.47
N GLU A 42 1.35 15.21 -17.95
CA GLU A 42 0.68 16.23 -17.12
C GLU A 42 -0.58 15.72 -16.40
N GLN A 43 -1.27 14.73 -16.96
CA GLN A 43 -2.53 14.19 -16.45
C GLN A 43 -2.37 12.89 -15.65
N ILE A 44 -1.21 12.23 -15.73
CA ILE A 44 -0.94 10.96 -15.02
C ILE A 44 0.31 11.18 -14.16
N LYS A 45 0.05 11.56 -12.91
CA LYS A 45 1.04 12.01 -11.94
C LYS A 45 0.97 11.18 -10.66
N GLU A 46 2.00 11.32 -9.83
CA GLU A 46 2.08 10.73 -8.49
C GLU A 46 1.86 9.21 -8.50
N ILE A 47 2.35 8.55 -9.55
CA ILE A 47 2.15 7.12 -9.76
C ILE A 47 2.92 6.35 -8.69
N GLY A 48 2.17 5.67 -7.82
CA GLY A 48 2.67 4.80 -6.77
C GLY A 48 2.30 3.33 -6.98
N CYS A 49 2.31 2.56 -5.89
CA CYS A 49 1.84 1.17 -5.85
C CYS A 49 0.38 1.10 -6.39
N PRO A 50 0.00 0.11 -7.22
CA PRO A 50 0.77 -1.09 -7.63
C PRO A 50 1.71 -0.89 -8.82
N PHE A 51 1.75 0.30 -9.42
CA PHE A 51 2.42 0.54 -10.68
C PHE A 51 3.92 0.78 -10.53
N TRP A 52 4.72 0.33 -11.48
CA TRP A 52 6.16 0.58 -11.53
C TRP A 52 6.58 0.85 -12.98
N GLY A 53 7.83 1.25 -13.19
CA GLY A 53 8.35 1.67 -14.49
C GLY A 53 9.08 2.99 -14.40
N LYS A 54 9.70 3.40 -15.51
CA LYS A 54 10.55 4.60 -15.60
C LYS A 54 11.62 4.58 -14.49
N ASP A 55 11.47 5.43 -13.47
CA ASP A 55 12.43 5.60 -12.37
C ASP A 55 12.00 4.88 -11.08
N ARG A 56 10.80 4.28 -11.06
CA ARG A 56 10.24 3.50 -9.94
C ARG A 56 10.57 2.01 -10.13
N PRO A 57 11.44 1.42 -9.28
CA PRO A 57 11.93 0.05 -9.46
C PRO A 57 10.81 -1.00 -9.45
N GLN A 58 11.04 -2.13 -10.13
CA GLN A 58 10.09 -3.24 -10.20
C GLN A 58 9.69 -3.78 -8.81
N PHE A 59 10.62 -3.83 -7.85
CA PHE A 59 10.33 -4.30 -6.49
C PHE A 59 9.35 -3.40 -5.72
N CYS A 60 9.09 -2.19 -6.20
CA CYS A 60 8.12 -1.28 -5.61
C CYS A 60 6.67 -1.47 -6.10
N GLY A 61 6.47 -2.31 -7.12
CA GLY A 61 5.16 -2.56 -7.70
C GLY A 61 4.82 -4.05 -7.80
N VAL A 62 3.71 -4.32 -8.46
CA VAL A 62 3.20 -5.67 -8.66
C VAL A 62 3.59 -6.17 -10.06
N GLN A 63 3.90 -7.45 -10.18
CA GLN A 63 4.16 -8.07 -11.49
C GLN A 63 2.97 -7.85 -12.44
N GLY A 64 3.25 -7.40 -13.66
CA GLY A 64 2.21 -7.07 -14.66
C GLY A 64 1.65 -5.66 -14.57
N PHE A 65 2.05 -4.85 -13.58
CA PHE A 65 1.64 -3.45 -13.43
C PHE A 65 2.74 -2.46 -13.87
N GLU A 66 3.59 -2.88 -14.81
CA GLU A 66 4.54 -1.96 -15.44
C GLU A 66 3.78 -0.96 -16.32
N LEU A 67 4.01 0.33 -16.10
CA LEU A 67 3.59 1.37 -17.02
C LEU A 67 4.76 1.78 -17.89
N THR A 68 4.57 1.69 -19.20
CA THR A 68 5.53 2.23 -20.15
C THR A 68 5.12 3.65 -20.51
N SER A 69 6.07 4.58 -20.51
CA SER A 69 5.82 5.96 -20.92
C SER A 69 6.95 6.49 -21.77
N HIS A 70 6.60 6.92 -22.97
CA HIS A 70 7.52 7.54 -23.91
C HIS A 70 7.20 9.03 -23.99
N ALA A 71 8.24 9.87 -24.08
CA ALA A 71 8.13 11.33 -24.01
C ALA A 71 7.08 11.93 -24.97
N ASN A 72 6.80 11.26 -26.10
CA ASN A 72 5.85 11.72 -27.12
C ASN A 72 4.66 10.76 -27.34
N GLU A 73 4.54 9.68 -26.58
CA GLU A 73 3.50 8.66 -26.80
C GLU A 73 2.58 8.48 -25.58
N ASN A 74 1.58 7.62 -25.75
CA ASN A 74 0.61 7.31 -24.71
C ASN A 74 1.27 6.48 -23.61
N THR A 75 0.83 6.66 -22.37
CA THR A 75 1.11 5.71 -21.30
C THR A 75 0.38 4.40 -21.59
N THR A 76 1.10 3.29 -21.55
CA THR A 76 0.54 1.96 -21.84
C THR A 76 0.82 0.98 -20.72
N ILE A 77 -0.08 0.00 -20.60
CA ILE A 77 0.04 -1.16 -19.73
C ILE A 77 -0.24 -2.43 -20.55
N VAL A 78 0.47 -3.52 -20.27
CA VAL A 78 0.23 -4.82 -20.90
C VAL A 78 -0.55 -5.72 -19.96
N ILE A 79 -1.77 -6.09 -20.37
CA ILE A 79 -2.63 -7.02 -19.65
C ILE A 79 -2.92 -8.19 -20.60
N GLU A 80 -2.64 -9.42 -20.18
CA GLU A 80 -2.87 -10.63 -21.00
C GLU A 80 -2.29 -10.54 -22.42
N LYS A 81 -1.09 -9.95 -22.57
CA LYS A 81 -0.37 -9.71 -23.83
C LYS A 81 -1.00 -8.65 -24.75
N GLN A 82 -2.03 -7.95 -24.30
CA GLN A 82 -2.61 -6.82 -25.01
C GLN A 82 -2.17 -5.50 -24.38
N ALA A 83 -1.74 -4.57 -25.23
CA ALA A 83 -1.37 -3.22 -24.81
C ALA A 83 -2.62 -2.33 -24.73
N PHE A 84 -2.87 -1.76 -23.56
CA PHE A 84 -3.95 -0.81 -23.31
C PHE A 84 -3.36 0.57 -23.05
N ARG A 85 -4.02 1.58 -23.61
CA ARG A 85 -3.72 2.98 -23.29
C ARG A 85 -4.32 3.32 -21.93
N VAL A 86 -3.49 3.83 -21.03
CA VAL A 86 -3.93 4.38 -19.75
C VAL A 86 -4.36 5.83 -19.98
N LEU A 87 -5.61 6.13 -19.65
CA LEU A 87 -6.19 7.48 -19.78
C LEU A 87 -6.16 8.23 -18.45
N HIS A 88 -6.32 7.52 -17.33
CA HIS A 88 -6.44 8.06 -15.99
C HIS A 88 -6.02 7.02 -14.94
N ILE A 89 -5.48 7.47 -13.80
CA ILE A 89 -5.20 6.67 -12.59
C ILE A 89 -5.82 7.43 -11.42
N ASN A 90 -6.56 6.71 -10.56
CA ASN A 90 -7.39 7.29 -9.51
C ASN A 90 -6.77 7.12 -8.12
#